data_AF-A0A3L7LSC1-F1
#
_entry.id   AF-A0A3L7LSC1-F1
#
_cell.length_a   1.000
_cell.length_b   1.000
_cell.length_c   1.000
_cell.angle_alpha   90.00
_cell.angle_beta   90.00
_cell.angle_gamma   90.00
#
_symmetry.space_group_name_H-M   'P 1'
#
loop_
_entity.id
_entity.type
_entity.pdbx_description
1 polymer ?
#
loop_
_entity_poly.entity_id
_entity_poly.type
_entity_poly.pdbx_seq_one_letter_code
_entity_poly.pdbx_strand_id
1 'polypeptide(L)'
;MRLITIFLLGWLLAASPAFAANLPDEGQIKKDLQLAQDDKNVPNQAAIVEALQSGLNAIAEGKASSAKITEYQKAIDDFPALTRQLRDEKDSEPDEPAALSPKLASSELNQRLLQANSQLMDLAGHLQQEQDLARTISDSLSLLPQQQTEARRALKYVEQQLQALPTPGSPLEQAQATALQAEQAARRLKVEELDFAQLSANNRQELSRLRAELLKKRHDRADKEQQALRNQLNSLRQQEAEQAIEHTEMLAEQVGELPKSIGSQLQTWQTLQVRQALTTLREQAQWLDESAALGETLRAQVSRLPEMPKPQQLNSDMAQLRVQRLHFEDLMNKLPQLAQGAQDNGSPLKPAQRRILDAQLATQRNLLNALLTGCDTQILELTKL
;
A
#
# COMPACT_ATOMS: atom_id res chain seq x y z
N MET A 1 -52.35 -23.00 -24.21
CA MET A 1 -52.51 -21.76 -25.02
C MET A 1 -52.60 -20.47 -24.18
N ARG A 2 -51.83 -20.33 -23.09
CA ARG A 2 -51.69 -19.07 -22.31
C ARG A 2 -50.27 -18.77 -21.82
N LEU A 3 -49.28 -19.56 -22.25
CA LEU A 3 -47.87 -19.45 -21.84
C LEU A 3 -46.94 -19.00 -22.99
N ILE A 4 -47.46 -18.84 -24.21
CA ILE A 4 -46.67 -18.46 -25.40
C ILE A 4 -46.76 -16.95 -25.67
N THR A 5 -47.71 -16.24 -25.05
CA THR A 5 -47.91 -14.79 -25.27
C THR A 5 -47.03 -13.90 -24.40
N ILE A 6 -46.32 -14.43 -23.39
CA ILE A 6 -45.41 -13.64 -22.53
C ILE A 6 -43.98 -13.61 -23.10
N PHE A 7 -43.62 -14.57 -23.96
CA PHE A 7 -42.28 -14.61 -24.57
C PHE A 7 -42.14 -13.74 -25.84
N LEU A 8 -43.26 -13.28 -26.41
CA LEU A 8 -43.27 -12.43 -27.60
C LEU A 8 -43.33 -10.92 -27.31
N LEU A 9 -43.49 -10.50 -26.04
CA LEU A 9 -43.44 -9.09 -25.65
C LEU A 9 -42.04 -8.63 -25.16
N GLY A 10 -41.14 -9.58 -24.86
CA GLY A 10 -39.76 -9.30 -24.43
C GLY A 10 -38.73 -9.24 -25.58
N TRP A 11 -39.15 -9.52 -26.82
CA TRP A 11 -38.25 -9.61 -27.98
C TRP A 11 -38.56 -8.59 -29.09
N LEU A 12 -39.36 -7.57 -28.76
CA LEU A 12 -39.69 -6.43 -29.64
C LEU A 12 -39.03 -5.11 -29.19
N LEU A 13 -38.15 -5.16 -28.19
CA LEU A 13 -37.39 -4.00 -27.68
C LEU A 13 -35.87 -4.07 -27.96
N ALA A 14 -35.37 -5.12 -28.61
CA ALA A 14 -33.93 -5.35 -28.80
C ALA A 14 -33.40 -5.05 -30.22
N ALA A 15 -34.18 -4.43 -31.10
CA ALA A 15 -33.74 -4.19 -32.49
C ALA A 15 -34.32 -2.91 -33.13
N SER A 16 -34.37 -1.82 -32.37
CA SER A 16 -34.53 -0.47 -32.94
C SER A 16 -33.22 0.29 -32.77
N PRO A 17 -32.47 0.62 -33.84
CA PRO A 17 -31.44 1.65 -33.78
C PRO A 17 -32.17 3.01 -33.82
N ALA A 18 -32.81 3.39 -32.73
CA ALA A 18 -33.49 4.67 -32.55
C ALA A 18 -33.57 4.87 -31.04
N PHE A 19 -32.91 5.83 -30.39
CA PHE A 19 -32.84 7.24 -30.69
C PHE A 19 -31.49 7.81 -30.20
N ALA A 20 -30.45 7.82 -31.03
CA ALA A 20 -29.38 8.79 -30.77
C ALA A 20 -29.99 10.16 -31.06
N ALA A 21 -30.09 11.05 -30.07
CA ALA A 21 -30.33 12.46 -30.37
C ALA A 21 -29.19 12.91 -31.29
N ASN A 22 -29.48 13.08 -32.59
CA ASN A 22 -28.47 13.51 -33.55
C ASN A 22 -28.07 14.93 -33.17
N LEU A 23 -26.95 15.05 -32.44
CA LEU A 23 -26.31 16.31 -32.16
C LEU A 23 -26.00 16.99 -33.50
N PRO A 24 -26.25 18.31 -33.62
CA PRO A 24 -25.85 19.06 -34.80
C PRO A 24 -24.34 18.92 -35.08
N ASP A 25 -23.95 19.07 -36.36
CA ASP A 25 -22.54 18.94 -36.76
C ASP A 25 -21.69 20.05 -36.13
N GLU A 26 -20.94 19.68 -35.08
CA GLU A 26 -20.02 20.58 -34.37
C GLU A 26 -18.98 21.19 -35.30
N GLY A 27 -18.53 20.44 -36.31
CA GLY A 27 -17.54 20.90 -37.28
C GLY A 27 -18.09 22.03 -38.15
N GLN A 28 -19.36 21.94 -38.52
CA GLN A 28 -20.06 22.99 -39.27
C GLN A 28 -20.27 24.24 -38.41
N ILE A 29 -20.76 24.08 -37.17
CA ILE A 29 -21.01 25.21 -36.26
C ILE A 29 -19.72 25.96 -35.92
N LYS A 30 -18.59 25.26 -35.76
CA LYS A 30 -17.28 25.90 -35.55
C LYS A 30 -16.84 26.74 -36.76
N LYS A 31 -17.09 26.27 -37.98
CA LYS A 31 -16.80 27.04 -39.19
C LYS A 31 -17.69 28.28 -39.28
N ASP A 32 -18.98 28.11 -39.02
CA ASP A 32 -19.95 29.21 -39.04
C ASP A 32 -19.61 30.26 -37.97
N LEU A 33 -19.11 29.84 -36.81
CA LEU A 33 -18.62 30.72 -35.76
C LEU A 33 -17.38 31.51 -36.20
N GLN A 34 -16.42 30.87 -36.86
CA GLN A 34 -15.23 31.56 -37.39
C GLN A 34 -15.62 32.58 -38.47
N LEU A 35 -16.47 32.20 -39.42
CA LEU A 35 -16.99 33.11 -40.45
C LEU A 35 -17.70 34.32 -39.83
N ALA A 36 -18.53 34.09 -38.81
CA ALA A 36 -19.22 35.16 -38.10
C ALA A 36 -18.28 36.07 -37.31
N GLN A 37 -17.13 35.57 -36.83
CA GLN A 37 -16.12 36.37 -36.14
C GLN A 37 -15.26 37.20 -37.10
N ASP A 38 -14.95 36.65 -38.27
CA ASP A 38 -14.09 37.28 -39.27
C ASP A 38 -14.81 38.41 -40.04
N ASP A 39 -16.12 38.28 -40.26
CA ASP A 39 -16.91 39.28 -40.98
C ASP A 39 -17.50 40.36 -40.03
N LYS A 40 -16.80 41.48 -39.93
CA LYS A 40 -17.18 42.65 -39.11
C LYS A 40 -18.39 43.44 -39.64
N ASN A 41 -18.89 43.13 -40.83
CA ASN A 41 -19.97 43.88 -41.48
C ASN A 41 -21.34 43.19 -41.36
N VAL A 42 -21.43 42.06 -40.67
CA VAL A 42 -22.69 41.33 -40.51
C VAL A 42 -23.58 42.03 -39.47
N PRO A 43 -24.83 42.38 -39.81
CA PRO A 43 -25.77 42.90 -38.83
C PRO A 43 -26.05 41.85 -37.74
N ASN A 44 -26.07 42.28 -36.48
CA ASN A 44 -26.21 41.42 -35.30
C ASN A 44 -25.08 40.39 -35.08
N GLN A 45 -23.87 40.66 -35.57
CA GLN A 45 -22.69 39.79 -35.42
C GLN A 45 -22.51 39.22 -34.00
N ALA A 46 -22.59 40.07 -32.97
CA ALA A 46 -22.42 39.64 -31.58
C ALA A 46 -23.45 38.58 -31.14
N ALA A 47 -24.72 38.78 -31.51
CA ALA A 47 -25.80 37.85 -31.18
C ALA A 47 -25.71 36.54 -31.98
N ILE A 48 -25.19 36.59 -33.21
CA ILE A 48 -24.90 35.38 -34.01
C ILE A 48 -23.79 34.57 -33.33
N VAL A 49 -22.70 35.22 -32.96
CA VAL A 49 -21.56 34.59 -32.27
C VAL A 49 -22.00 33.97 -30.94
N GLU A 50 -22.80 34.68 -30.14
CA GLU A 50 -23.34 34.17 -28.88
C GLU A 50 -24.25 32.94 -29.08
N ALA A 51 -25.15 32.97 -30.06
CA ALA A 51 -26.01 31.84 -30.37
C ALA A 51 -25.21 30.60 -30.78
N LEU A 52 -24.22 30.76 -31.68
CA LEU A 52 -23.37 29.66 -32.13
C LEU A 52 -22.50 29.10 -30.98
N GLN A 53 -21.97 29.97 -30.10
CA GLN A 53 -21.25 29.56 -28.89
C GLN A 53 -22.15 28.77 -27.93
N SER A 54 -23.39 29.23 -27.72
CA SER A 54 -24.38 28.50 -26.93
C SER A 54 -24.66 27.11 -27.51
N GLY A 55 -24.82 27.02 -28.85
CA GLY A 55 -24.97 25.75 -29.55
C GLY A 55 -23.78 24.80 -29.35
N LEU A 56 -22.54 25.30 -29.41
CA LEU A 56 -21.35 24.50 -29.13
C LEU A 56 -21.28 24.01 -27.68
N ASN A 57 -21.67 24.85 -26.72
CA ASN A 57 -21.74 24.46 -25.31
C ASN A 57 -22.78 23.35 -25.10
N ALA A 58 -23.97 23.49 -25.70
CA ALA A 58 -24.99 22.44 -25.67
C ALA A 58 -24.49 21.13 -26.28
N ILE A 59 -23.75 21.18 -27.39
CA ILE A 59 -23.14 19.98 -27.98
C ILE A 59 -22.15 19.32 -27.01
N ALA A 60 -21.32 20.12 -26.33
CA ALA A 60 -20.39 19.60 -25.34
C ALA A 60 -21.11 18.92 -24.16
N GLU A 61 -22.17 19.54 -23.63
CA GLU A 61 -23.03 18.95 -22.60
C GLU A 61 -23.66 17.63 -23.08
N GLY A 62 -24.21 17.62 -24.31
CA GLY A 62 -24.79 16.42 -24.91
C GLY A 62 -23.78 15.28 -25.06
N LYS A 63 -22.54 15.57 -25.46
CA LYS A 63 -21.46 14.58 -25.51
C LYS A 63 -21.10 14.03 -24.13
N ALA A 64 -21.06 14.88 -23.11
CA ALA A 64 -20.82 14.44 -21.74
C ALA A 64 -21.94 13.50 -21.25
N SER A 65 -23.20 13.82 -21.52
CA SER A 65 -24.35 12.95 -21.24
C SER A 65 -24.27 11.63 -22.00
N SER A 66 -23.90 11.65 -23.29
CA SER A 66 -23.72 10.42 -24.08
C SER A 66 -22.60 9.51 -23.54
N ALA A 67 -21.49 10.08 -23.06
CA ALA A 67 -20.44 9.31 -22.41
C ALA A 67 -20.95 8.62 -21.13
N LYS A 68 -21.76 9.33 -20.33
CA LYS A 68 -22.39 8.78 -19.13
C LYS A 68 -23.43 7.71 -19.43
N ILE A 69 -24.25 7.89 -20.47
CA ILE A 69 -25.18 6.85 -20.96
C ILE A 69 -24.39 5.57 -21.29
N THR A 70 -23.27 5.71 -22.01
CA THR A 70 -22.43 4.55 -22.38
C THR A 70 -21.84 3.86 -21.15
N GLU A 71 -21.38 4.61 -20.15
CA GLU A 71 -20.89 4.09 -18.88
C GLU A 71 -21.98 3.29 -18.13
N TYR A 72 -23.20 3.83 -18.05
CA TYR A 72 -24.33 3.16 -17.39
C TYR A 72 -24.82 1.95 -18.18
N GLN A 73 -24.87 2.04 -19.51
CA GLN A 73 -25.21 0.92 -20.38
C GLN A 73 -24.23 -0.24 -20.18
N LYS A 74 -22.93 0.05 -20.18
CA LYS A 74 -21.90 -0.95 -19.90
C LYS A 74 -22.07 -1.59 -18.52
N ALA A 75 -22.40 -0.80 -17.50
CA ALA A 75 -22.69 -1.32 -16.17
C ALA A 75 -23.95 -2.21 -16.12
N ILE A 76 -24.88 -2.06 -17.06
CA ILE A 76 -26.05 -2.93 -17.20
C ILE A 76 -25.66 -4.22 -17.93
N ASP A 77 -24.96 -4.10 -19.05
CA ASP A 77 -24.60 -5.23 -19.93
C ASP A 77 -23.59 -6.18 -19.28
N ASP A 78 -22.56 -5.62 -18.62
CA ASP A 78 -21.49 -6.40 -18.00
C ASP A 78 -21.89 -6.97 -16.63
N PHE A 79 -23.00 -6.49 -16.03
CA PHE A 79 -23.42 -6.87 -14.68
C PHE A 79 -23.49 -8.38 -14.45
N PRO A 80 -24.17 -9.19 -15.30
CA PRO A 80 -24.29 -10.62 -15.07
C PRO A 80 -22.94 -11.35 -15.08
N ALA A 81 -22.01 -10.91 -15.94
CA ALA A 81 -20.68 -11.51 -16.06
C ALA A 81 -19.80 -11.11 -14.87
N LEU A 82 -19.76 -9.82 -14.53
CA LEU A 82 -18.97 -9.30 -13.41
C LEU A 82 -19.43 -9.85 -12.07
N THR A 83 -20.75 -9.94 -11.83
CA THR A 83 -21.30 -10.51 -10.60
C THR A 83 -20.90 -11.98 -10.44
N ARG A 84 -20.91 -12.77 -11.52
CA ARG A 84 -20.42 -14.17 -11.48
C ARG A 84 -18.94 -14.23 -11.17
N GLN A 85 -18.13 -13.46 -11.91
CA GLN A 85 -16.69 -13.41 -11.69
C GLN A 85 -16.35 -13.03 -10.25
N LEU A 86 -16.97 -11.97 -9.69
CA LEU A 86 -16.70 -11.52 -8.33
C LEU A 86 -17.08 -12.56 -7.28
N ARG A 87 -18.18 -13.31 -7.51
CA ARG A 87 -18.59 -14.41 -6.63
C ARG A 87 -17.61 -15.57 -6.71
N ASP A 88 -17.24 -15.98 -7.92
CA ASP A 88 -16.27 -17.06 -8.14
C ASP A 88 -14.91 -16.72 -7.53
N GLU A 89 -14.43 -15.48 -7.70
CA GLU A 89 -13.20 -14.99 -7.07
C GLU A 89 -13.30 -15.00 -5.54
N LYS A 90 -14.43 -14.56 -4.98
CA LYS A 90 -14.65 -14.54 -3.53
C LYS A 90 -14.72 -15.95 -2.94
N ASP A 91 -15.36 -16.88 -3.65
CA ASP A 91 -15.49 -18.28 -3.23
C ASP A 91 -14.15 -19.03 -3.36
N SER A 92 -13.33 -18.66 -4.34
CA SER A 92 -11.98 -19.21 -4.54
C SER A 92 -10.92 -18.59 -3.63
N GLU A 93 -11.16 -17.39 -3.08
CA GLU A 93 -10.25 -16.74 -2.14
C GLU A 93 -10.22 -17.54 -0.82
N PRO A 94 -9.05 -18.03 -0.36
CA PRO A 94 -8.96 -18.81 0.86
C PRO A 94 -9.17 -17.93 2.10
N ASP A 95 -9.80 -18.50 3.13
CA ASP A 95 -10.06 -17.80 4.41
C ASP A 95 -8.83 -17.69 5.31
N GLU A 96 -7.86 -18.58 5.11
CA GLU A 96 -6.63 -18.66 5.88
C GLU A 96 -5.40 -18.41 4.98
N PRO A 97 -4.36 -17.75 5.50
CA PRO A 97 -3.12 -17.57 4.78
C PRO A 97 -2.40 -18.91 4.59
N ALA A 98 -1.47 -18.94 3.64
CA ALA A 98 -0.66 -20.14 3.42
C ALA A 98 0.17 -20.44 4.69
N ALA A 99 0.27 -21.73 5.04
CA ALA A 99 1.04 -22.13 6.21
C ALA A 99 2.50 -21.67 6.08
N LEU A 100 2.99 -20.98 7.10
CA LEU A 100 4.37 -20.53 7.15
C LEU A 100 5.31 -21.72 7.36
N SER A 101 6.43 -21.72 6.64
CA SER A 101 7.46 -22.75 6.85
C SER A 101 8.17 -22.52 8.19
N PRO A 102 8.32 -23.55 9.04
CA PRO A 102 8.87 -23.38 10.38
C PRO A 102 10.37 -23.02 10.41
N LYS A 103 11.08 -23.15 9.27
CA LYS A 103 12.53 -22.91 9.14
C LYS A 103 12.90 -21.62 8.42
N LEU A 104 11.99 -20.65 8.34
CA LEU A 104 12.26 -19.35 7.71
C LEU A 104 13.30 -18.57 8.52
N ALA A 105 14.26 -17.97 7.84
CA ALA A 105 15.25 -17.09 8.46
C ALA A 105 14.64 -15.74 8.87
N SER A 106 15.20 -15.09 9.89
CA SER A 106 14.74 -13.78 10.40
C SER A 106 14.66 -12.71 9.30
N SER A 107 15.65 -12.66 8.39
CA SER A 107 15.65 -11.72 7.25
C SER A 107 14.49 -11.95 6.28
N GLU A 108 14.16 -13.21 5.99
CA GLU A 108 13.05 -13.57 5.10
C GLU A 108 11.70 -13.28 5.75
N LEU A 109 11.56 -13.54 7.07
CA LEU A 109 10.36 -13.18 7.83
C LEU A 109 10.11 -11.67 7.82
N ASN A 110 11.16 -10.86 8.02
CA ASN A 110 11.06 -9.39 7.95
C ASN A 110 10.67 -8.91 6.55
N GLN A 111 11.22 -9.51 5.49
CA GLN A 111 10.87 -9.17 4.12
C GLN A 111 9.40 -9.47 3.81
N ARG A 112 8.90 -10.65 4.19
CA ARG A 112 7.49 -11.02 4.00
C ARG A 112 6.56 -10.15 4.84
N LEU A 113 6.96 -9.78 6.05
CA LEU A 113 6.18 -8.87 6.91
C LEU A 113 6.06 -7.48 6.28
N LEU A 114 7.11 -6.97 5.64
CA LEU A 114 7.05 -5.72 4.89
C LEU A 114 6.06 -5.83 3.72
N GLN A 115 6.11 -6.92 2.96
CA GLN A 115 5.19 -7.18 1.83
C GLN A 115 3.74 -7.29 2.30
N ALA A 116 3.47 -7.99 3.40
CA ALA A 116 2.13 -8.11 3.96
C ALA A 116 1.59 -6.75 4.43
N ASN A 117 2.44 -5.89 5.02
CA ASN A 117 2.04 -4.55 5.42
C ASN A 117 1.71 -3.66 4.20
N SER A 118 2.51 -3.70 3.12
CA SER A 118 2.19 -2.92 1.92
C SER A 118 0.88 -3.39 1.29
N GLN A 119 0.67 -4.71 1.21
CA GLN A 119 -0.59 -5.28 0.73
C GLN A 119 -1.79 -4.83 1.55
N LEU A 120 -1.67 -4.79 2.88
CA LEU A 120 -2.74 -4.29 3.76
C LEU A 120 -3.08 -2.82 3.48
N MET A 121 -2.08 -1.98 3.27
CA MET A 121 -2.28 -0.57 2.92
C MET A 121 -2.98 -0.42 1.56
N ASP A 122 -2.55 -1.14 0.55
CA ASP A 122 -3.16 -1.12 -0.78
C ASP A 122 -4.62 -1.60 -0.73
N LEU A 123 -4.88 -2.71 -0.03
CA LEU A 123 -6.23 -3.25 0.14
C LEU A 123 -7.14 -2.30 0.92
N ALA A 124 -6.62 -1.64 1.95
CA ALA A 124 -7.37 -0.62 2.69
C ALA A 124 -7.72 0.58 1.80
N GLY A 125 -6.78 1.04 0.97
CA GLY A 125 -7.01 2.10 -0.02
C GLY A 125 -8.10 1.74 -1.03
N HIS A 126 -8.04 0.53 -1.59
CA HIS A 126 -9.08 0.05 -2.52
C HIS A 126 -10.45 -0.11 -1.85
N LEU A 127 -10.48 -0.62 -0.61
CA LEU A 127 -11.73 -0.77 0.14
C LEU A 127 -12.36 0.60 0.43
N GLN A 128 -11.55 1.60 0.79
CA GLN A 128 -12.01 2.97 0.99
C GLN A 128 -12.57 3.57 -0.31
N GLN A 129 -11.87 3.39 -1.43
CA GLN A 129 -12.33 3.83 -2.74
C GLN A 129 -13.70 3.23 -3.09
N GLU A 130 -13.89 1.92 -2.90
CA GLU A 130 -15.18 1.26 -3.14
C GLU A 130 -16.29 1.77 -2.21
N GLN A 131 -15.99 2.05 -0.95
CA GLN A 131 -16.97 2.66 -0.03
C GLN A 131 -17.39 4.06 -0.46
N ASP A 132 -16.43 4.89 -0.91
CA ASP A 132 -16.72 6.24 -1.39
C ASP A 132 -17.49 6.23 -2.72
N LEU A 133 -17.23 5.24 -3.59
CA LEU A 133 -18.07 4.98 -4.77
C LEU A 133 -19.50 4.60 -4.38
N ALA A 134 -19.68 3.68 -3.43
CA ALA A 134 -21.00 3.28 -2.95
C ALA A 134 -21.79 4.48 -2.37
N ARG A 135 -21.11 5.35 -1.60
CA ARG A 135 -21.70 6.60 -1.08
C ARG A 135 -22.11 7.53 -2.21
N THR A 136 -21.21 7.77 -3.17
CA THR A 136 -21.49 8.63 -4.33
C THR A 136 -22.70 8.14 -5.12
N ILE A 137 -22.84 6.82 -5.31
CA ILE A 137 -24.01 6.23 -5.97
C ILE A 137 -25.28 6.49 -5.14
N SER A 138 -25.24 6.27 -3.83
CA SER A 138 -26.37 6.53 -2.93
C SER A 138 -26.79 8.00 -2.93
N ASP A 139 -25.83 8.92 -2.89
CA ASP A 139 -26.09 10.36 -2.92
C ASP A 139 -26.71 10.77 -4.26
N SER A 140 -26.16 10.27 -5.38
CA SER A 140 -26.72 10.53 -6.71
C SER A 140 -28.15 10.01 -6.85
N LEU A 141 -28.44 8.84 -6.29
CA LEU A 141 -29.77 8.23 -6.27
C LEU A 141 -30.78 9.05 -5.46
N SER A 142 -30.33 9.67 -4.37
CA SER A 142 -31.21 10.51 -3.54
C SER A 142 -31.68 11.77 -4.28
N LEU A 143 -30.84 12.33 -5.15
CA LEU A 143 -31.12 13.54 -5.92
C LEU A 143 -31.79 13.25 -7.28
N LEU A 144 -31.71 12.00 -7.73
CA LEU A 144 -32.14 11.58 -9.05
C LEU A 144 -33.61 11.97 -9.40
N PRO A 145 -34.61 11.81 -8.51
CA PRO A 145 -35.99 12.17 -8.84
C PRO A 145 -36.17 13.67 -9.14
N GLN A 146 -35.47 14.53 -8.39
CA GLN A 146 -35.47 15.97 -8.62
C GLN A 146 -34.81 16.29 -9.96
N GLN A 147 -33.62 15.73 -10.20
CA GLN A 147 -32.88 15.94 -11.45
C GLN A 147 -33.67 15.48 -12.68
N GLN A 148 -34.35 14.33 -12.62
CA GLN A 148 -35.20 13.85 -13.71
C GLN A 148 -36.37 14.81 -13.98
N THR A 149 -37.01 15.33 -12.93
CA THR A 149 -38.11 16.28 -13.05
C THR A 149 -37.64 17.59 -13.71
N GLU A 150 -36.49 18.10 -13.27
CA GLU A 150 -35.89 19.33 -13.81
C GLU A 150 -35.45 19.14 -15.26
N ALA A 151 -34.76 18.04 -15.59
CA ALA A 151 -34.32 17.74 -16.95
C ALA A 151 -35.51 17.61 -17.93
N ARG A 152 -36.58 16.92 -17.52
CA ARG A 152 -37.80 16.78 -18.34
C ARG A 152 -38.53 18.11 -18.53
N ARG A 153 -38.56 18.97 -17.50
CA ARG A 153 -39.11 20.32 -17.60
C ARG A 153 -38.29 21.19 -18.56
N ALA A 154 -36.96 21.16 -18.45
CA ALA A 154 -36.06 21.90 -19.32
C ALA A 154 -36.20 21.45 -20.78
N LEU A 155 -36.25 20.14 -21.03
CA LEU A 155 -36.50 19.60 -22.37
C LEU A 155 -37.82 20.12 -22.94
N LYS A 156 -38.92 20.03 -22.18
CA LYS A 156 -40.23 20.51 -22.61
C LYS A 156 -40.22 22.01 -22.95
N TYR A 157 -39.50 22.81 -22.18
CA TYR A 157 -39.37 24.25 -22.42
C TYR A 157 -38.67 24.54 -23.76
N VAL A 158 -37.53 23.90 -24.03
CA VAL A 158 -36.81 24.05 -25.30
C VAL A 158 -37.66 23.55 -26.47
N GLU A 159 -38.37 22.43 -26.31
CA GLU A 159 -39.28 21.91 -27.34
C GLU A 159 -40.42 22.90 -27.68
N GLN A 160 -40.96 23.59 -26.68
CA GLN A 160 -41.97 24.63 -26.89
C GLN A 160 -41.40 25.85 -27.61
N GLN A 161 -40.18 26.28 -27.28
CA GLN A 161 -39.50 27.38 -27.98
C GLN A 161 -39.24 27.04 -29.45
N LEU A 162 -38.79 25.81 -29.72
CA LEU A 162 -38.46 25.36 -31.07
C LEU A 162 -39.72 25.22 -31.95
N GLN A 163 -40.86 24.82 -31.35
CA GLN A 163 -42.17 24.81 -32.03
C GLN A 163 -42.71 26.23 -32.31
N ALA A 164 -42.38 27.21 -31.47
CA ALA A 164 -42.78 28.60 -31.65
C ALA A 164 -41.86 29.37 -32.61
N LEU A 165 -40.75 28.76 -33.06
CA LEU A 165 -39.77 29.43 -33.91
C LEU A 165 -40.31 29.56 -35.35
N PRO A 166 -40.34 30.77 -35.93
CA PRO A 166 -40.68 30.95 -37.34
C PRO A 166 -39.60 30.35 -38.25
N THR A 167 -39.94 30.12 -39.52
CA THR A 167 -38.96 29.66 -40.53
C THR A 167 -37.80 30.66 -40.60
N PRO A 168 -36.54 30.24 -40.36
CA PRO A 168 -35.43 31.18 -40.21
C PRO A 168 -35.12 31.87 -41.56
N GLY A 169 -35.33 33.18 -41.60
CA GLY A 169 -35.14 34.04 -42.78
C GLY A 169 -33.87 34.88 -42.73
N SER A 170 -33.26 35.05 -41.55
CA SER A 170 -32.01 35.79 -41.35
C SER A 170 -30.87 34.91 -40.80
N PRO A 171 -29.59 35.29 -40.98
CA PRO A 171 -28.45 34.57 -40.40
C PRO A 171 -28.52 34.45 -38.87
N LEU A 172 -29.07 35.46 -38.18
CA LEU A 172 -29.30 35.42 -36.74
C LEU A 172 -30.33 34.37 -36.35
N GLU A 173 -31.48 34.34 -37.04
CA GLU A 173 -32.51 33.32 -36.78
C GLU A 173 -32.01 31.91 -37.08
N GLN A 174 -31.16 31.74 -38.10
CA GLN A 174 -30.50 30.45 -38.40
C GLN A 174 -29.56 30.02 -37.28
N ALA A 175 -28.74 30.94 -36.75
CA ALA A 175 -27.84 30.67 -35.63
C ALA A 175 -28.63 30.31 -34.36
N GLN A 176 -29.71 31.06 -34.06
CA GLN A 176 -30.60 30.78 -32.93
C GLN A 176 -31.31 29.44 -33.07
N ALA A 177 -31.82 29.11 -34.26
CA ALA A 177 -32.46 27.82 -34.53
C ALA A 177 -31.48 26.66 -34.32
N THR A 178 -30.24 26.79 -34.83
CA THR A 178 -29.18 25.79 -34.64
C THR A 178 -28.83 25.62 -33.16
N ALA A 179 -28.72 26.72 -32.41
CA ALA A 179 -28.44 26.69 -30.98
C ALA A 179 -29.56 25.97 -30.19
N LEU A 180 -30.82 26.28 -30.48
CA LEU A 180 -31.98 25.63 -29.85
C LEU A 180 -32.07 24.14 -30.20
N GLN A 181 -31.74 23.76 -31.44
CA GLN A 181 -31.68 22.35 -31.84
C GLN A 181 -30.58 21.60 -31.10
N ALA A 182 -29.39 22.21 -30.95
CA ALA A 182 -28.31 21.65 -30.15
C ALA A 182 -28.71 21.48 -28.69
N GLU A 183 -29.35 22.51 -28.11
CA GLU A 183 -29.84 22.45 -26.73
C GLU A 183 -30.90 21.36 -26.58
N GLN A 184 -31.88 21.25 -27.49
CA GLN A 184 -32.90 20.21 -27.45
C GLN A 184 -32.25 18.81 -27.44
N ALA A 185 -31.30 18.56 -28.32
CA ALA A 185 -30.57 17.29 -28.39
C ALA A 185 -29.81 17.00 -27.09
N ALA A 186 -29.14 18.00 -26.52
CA ALA A 186 -28.44 17.88 -25.24
C ALA A 186 -29.40 17.58 -24.08
N ARG A 187 -30.55 18.27 -23.99
CA ARG A 187 -31.57 18.02 -22.95
C ARG A 187 -32.18 16.62 -23.07
N ARG A 188 -32.39 16.12 -24.29
CA ARG A 188 -32.83 14.72 -24.52
C ARG A 188 -31.82 13.72 -23.98
N LEU A 189 -30.55 13.89 -24.36
CA LEU A 189 -29.47 13.04 -23.84
C LEU A 189 -29.35 13.14 -22.32
N LYS A 190 -29.59 14.31 -21.72
CA LYS A 190 -29.57 14.44 -20.26
C LYS A 190 -30.71 13.67 -19.59
N VAL A 191 -31.91 13.69 -20.15
CA VAL A 191 -33.04 12.88 -19.63
C VAL A 191 -32.70 11.38 -19.74
N GLU A 192 -32.20 10.96 -20.89
CA GLU A 192 -31.80 9.57 -21.13
C GLU A 192 -30.66 9.13 -20.19
N GLU A 193 -29.65 9.98 -19.98
CA GLU A 193 -28.58 9.76 -18.99
C GLU A 193 -29.13 9.46 -17.60
N LEU A 194 -30.10 10.25 -17.13
CA LEU A 194 -30.69 10.08 -15.81
C LEU A 194 -31.59 8.83 -15.73
N ASP A 195 -32.29 8.48 -16.81
CA ASP A 195 -33.05 7.23 -16.88
C ASP A 195 -32.10 6.01 -16.82
N PHE A 196 -30.98 6.05 -17.54
CA PHE A 196 -29.93 5.01 -17.45
C PHE A 196 -29.21 4.99 -16.10
N ALA A 197 -29.00 6.15 -15.49
CA ALA A 197 -28.47 6.24 -14.14
C ALA A 197 -29.36 5.48 -13.16
N GLN A 198 -30.69 5.61 -13.28
CA GLN A 198 -31.69 4.87 -12.50
C GLN A 198 -31.61 3.37 -12.73
N LEU A 199 -31.65 2.94 -14.00
CA LEU A 199 -31.68 1.53 -14.37
C LEU A 199 -30.41 0.80 -13.94
N SER A 200 -29.26 1.44 -14.07
CA SER A 200 -27.95 0.87 -13.70
C SER A 200 -27.66 0.96 -12.20
N ALA A 201 -28.42 1.71 -11.41
CA ALA A 201 -28.03 2.06 -10.06
C ALA A 201 -27.90 0.85 -9.13
N ASN A 202 -28.89 -0.06 -9.18
CA ASN A 202 -28.86 -1.29 -8.39
C ASN A 202 -27.65 -2.17 -8.79
N ASN A 203 -27.42 -2.33 -10.09
CA ASN A 203 -26.27 -3.09 -10.60
C ASN A 203 -24.94 -2.51 -10.09
N ARG A 204 -24.78 -1.19 -10.16
CA ARG A 204 -23.58 -0.50 -9.66
C ARG A 204 -23.41 -0.66 -8.14
N GLN A 205 -24.49 -0.59 -7.37
CA GLN A 205 -24.45 -0.81 -5.92
C GLN A 205 -24.10 -2.26 -5.56
N GLU A 206 -24.67 -3.25 -6.23
CA GLU A 206 -24.39 -4.67 -5.96
C GLU A 206 -22.96 -5.03 -6.34
N LEU A 207 -22.46 -4.53 -7.49
CA LEU A 207 -21.06 -4.71 -7.88
C LEU A 207 -20.10 -4.09 -6.87
N SER A 208 -20.37 -2.86 -6.41
CA SER A 208 -19.53 -2.20 -5.40
C SER A 208 -19.55 -2.97 -4.08
N ARG A 209 -20.71 -3.48 -3.66
CA ARG A 209 -20.84 -4.34 -2.48
C ARG A 209 -20.03 -5.63 -2.63
N LEU A 210 -20.14 -6.34 -3.75
CA LEU A 210 -19.39 -7.59 -3.97
C LEU A 210 -17.89 -7.35 -3.99
N ARG A 211 -17.44 -6.27 -4.64
CA ARG A 211 -16.02 -5.86 -4.62
C ARG A 211 -15.53 -5.57 -3.21
N ALA A 212 -16.31 -4.81 -2.44
CA ALA A 212 -15.98 -4.52 -1.04
C ALA A 212 -15.91 -5.80 -0.18
N GLU A 213 -16.83 -6.75 -0.37
CA GLU A 213 -16.80 -8.04 0.33
C GLU A 213 -15.56 -8.87 -0.03
N LEU A 214 -15.17 -8.91 -1.31
CA LEU A 214 -13.95 -9.57 -1.77
C LEU A 214 -12.68 -8.90 -1.23
N LEU A 215 -12.60 -7.57 -1.33
CA LEU A 215 -11.48 -6.79 -0.80
C LEU A 215 -11.33 -6.97 0.70
N LYS A 216 -12.44 -6.97 1.44
CA LYS A 216 -12.44 -7.24 2.88
C LYS A 216 -11.92 -8.65 3.18
N LYS A 217 -12.35 -9.67 2.43
CA LYS A 217 -11.86 -11.04 2.60
C LYS A 217 -10.34 -11.14 2.37
N ARG A 218 -9.83 -10.50 1.31
CA ARG A 218 -8.39 -10.41 1.03
C ARG A 218 -7.63 -9.67 2.13
N HIS A 219 -8.18 -8.56 2.62
CA HIS A 219 -7.60 -7.80 3.72
C HIS A 219 -7.52 -8.64 5.00
N ASP A 220 -8.61 -9.30 5.40
CA ASP A 220 -8.66 -10.14 6.59
C ASP A 220 -7.64 -11.29 6.50
N ARG A 221 -7.46 -11.89 5.32
CA ARG A 221 -6.43 -12.91 5.07
C ARG A 221 -5.01 -12.33 5.21
N ALA A 222 -4.73 -11.18 4.60
CA ALA A 222 -3.42 -10.53 4.69
C ALA A 222 -3.09 -10.12 6.15
N ASP A 223 -4.09 -9.70 6.93
CA ASP A 223 -3.93 -9.39 8.35
C ASP A 223 -3.53 -10.63 9.15
N LYS A 224 -4.22 -11.77 8.93
CA LYS A 224 -3.83 -13.05 9.53
C LYS A 224 -2.42 -13.49 9.14
N GLU A 225 -2.02 -13.32 7.88
CA GLU A 225 -0.66 -13.63 7.42
C GLU A 225 0.38 -12.80 8.18
N GLN A 226 0.11 -11.51 8.31
CA GLN A 226 0.97 -10.58 9.02
C GLN A 226 1.09 -10.92 10.51
N GLN A 227 -0.02 -11.27 11.16
CA GLN A 227 -0.01 -11.74 12.55
C GLN A 227 0.81 -13.03 12.70
N ALA A 228 0.65 -13.99 11.79
CA ALA A 228 1.42 -15.24 11.81
C ALA A 228 2.93 -14.99 11.65
N LEU A 229 3.32 -14.11 10.72
CA LEU A 229 4.71 -13.71 10.51
C LEU A 229 5.32 -13.05 11.75
N ARG A 230 4.57 -12.14 12.40
CA ARG A 230 4.97 -11.50 13.65
C ARG A 230 5.18 -12.50 14.77
N ASN A 231 4.26 -13.45 14.93
CA ASN A 231 4.36 -14.48 15.96
C ASN A 231 5.59 -15.36 15.74
N GLN A 232 5.84 -15.81 14.51
CA GLN A 232 7.02 -16.62 14.19
C GLN A 232 8.33 -15.85 14.42
N LEU A 233 8.39 -14.57 14.04
CA LEU A 233 9.56 -13.72 14.28
C LEU A 233 9.82 -13.53 15.79
N ASN A 234 8.76 -13.33 16.58
CA ASN A 234 8.87 -13.20 18.03
C ASN A 234 9.36 -14.51 18.66
N SER A 235 8.84 -15.67 18.24
CA SER A 235 9.32 -16.97 18.71
C SER A 235 10.78 -17.23 18.36
N LEU A 236 11.22 -16.87 17.14
CA LEU A 236 12.62 -16.99 16.74
C LEU A 236 13.54 -16.12 17.62
N ARG A 237 13.15 -14.87 17.87
CA ARG A 237 13.91 -13.97 18.75
C ARG A 237 13.95 -14.47 20.19
N GLN A 238 12.87 -15.07 20.68
CA GLN A 238 12.86 -15.68 22.00
C GLN A 238 13.85 -16.85 22.08
N GLN A 239 13.85 -17.73 21.07
CA GLN A 239 14.79 -18.85 21.01
C GLN A 239 16.24 -18.38 20.92
N GLU A 240 16.52 -17.36 20.12
CA GLU A 240 17.85 -16.73 20.03
C GLU A 240 18.28 -16.14 21.38
N ALA A 241 17.36 -15.53 22.13
CA ALA A 241 17.63 -15.00 23.47
C ALA A 241 17.88 -16.11 24.50
N GLU A 242 17.10 -17.19 24.47
CA GLU A 242 17.29 -18.36 25.35
C GLU A 242 18.65 -19.01 25.11
N GLN A 243 19.04 -19.23 23.85
CA GLN A 243 20.36 -19.77 23.49
C GLN A 243 21.51 -18.84 23.93
N ALA A 244 21.33 -17.53 23.82
CA ALA A 244 22.30 -16.57 24.30
C ALA A 244 22.46 -16.66 25.83
N ILE A 245 21.36 -16.81 26.57
CA ILE A 245 21.38 -16.99 28.02
C ILE A 245 22.07 -18.32 28.39
N GLU A 246 21.68 -19.44 27.80
CA GLU A 246 22.32 -20.75 28.04
C GLU A 246 23.83 -20.71 27.76
N HIS A 247 24.23 -20.05 26.67
CA HIS A 247 25.65 -19.87 26.36
C HIS A 247 26.37 -19.03 27.43
N THR A 248 25.73 -17.97 27.94
CA THR A 248 26.31 -17.18 29.04
C THR A 248 26.36 -17.95 30.35
N GLU A 249 25.39 -18.81 30.64
CA GLU A 249 25.37 -19.68 31.83
C GLU A 249 26.45 -20.77 31.73
N MET A 250 26.60 -21.45 30.59
CA MET A 250 27.67 -22.42 30.37
C MET A 250 29.08 -21.80 30.52
N LEU A 251 29.27 -20.57 30.02
CA LEU A 251 30.52 -19.83 30.22
C LEU A 251 30.73 -19.44 31.69
N ALA A 252 29.66 -19.12 32.42
CA ALA A 252 29.71 -18.80 33.85
C ALA A 252 30.03 -20.02 34.71
N GLU A 253 29.48 -21.20 34.39
CA GLU A 253 29.74 -22.44 35.12
C GLU A 253 31.14 -23.00 34.87
N GLN A 254 31.67 -22.88 33.64
CA GLN A 254 33.04 -23.29 33.32
C GLN A 254 34.12 -22.41 33.97
N VAL A 255 33.77 -21.18 34.35
CA VAL A 255 34.68 -20.18 34.91
C VAL A 255 34.17 -19.80 36.30
N GLY A 256 34.50 -20.61 37.31
CA GLY A 256 33.96 -20.59 38.69
C GLY A 256 34.09 -19.29 39.52
N GLU A 257 34.45 -18.17 38.91
CA GLU A 257 34.03 -16.82 39.24
C GLU A 257 34.12 -16.04 37.93
N LEU A 258 32.99 -15.55 37.41
CA LEU A 258 32.94 -14.78 36.16
C LEU A 258 33.90 -13.57 36.26
N PRO A 259 35.01 -13.51 35.50
CA PRO A 259 35.85 -12.32 35.47
C PRO A 259 35.00 -11.11 35.03
N LYS A 260 35.26 -9.94 35.62
CA LYS A 260 34.50 -8.68 35.38
C LYS A 260 34.32 -8.34 33.89
N SER A 261 35.18 -8.87 33.02
CA SER A 261 35.08 -8.82 31.56
C SER A 261 33.79 -9.43 30.98
N ILE A 262 33.23 -10.46 31.61
CA ILE A 262 31.98 -11.11 31.15
C ILE A 262 30.75 -10.33 31.61
N GLY A 263 30.80 -9.73 32.82
CA GLY A 263 29.78 -8.78 33.28
C GLY A 263 29.68 -7.55 32.36
N SER A 264 30.81 -7.01 31.90
CA SER A 264 30.83 -5.96 30.87
C SER A 264 30.33 -6.46 29.52
N GLN A 265 30.57 -7.72 29.15
CA GLN A 265 30.06 -8.30 27.89
C GLN A 265 28.54 -8.51 27.91
N LEU A 266 27.95 -8.90 29.05
CA LEU A 266 26.49 -9.01 29.23
C LEU A 266 25.80 -7.65 29.14
N GLN A 267 26.38 -6.61 29.76
CA GLN A 267 25.92 -5.23 29.61
C GLN A 267 26.06 -4.73 28.16
N THR A 268 27.13 -5.14 27.46
CA THR A 268 27.35 -4.83 26.04
C THR A 268 26.33 -5.55 25.14
N TRP A 269 26.00 -6.80 25.44
CA TRP A 269 24.95 -7.57 24.74
C TRP A 269 23.56 -6.98 24.93
N GLN A 270 23.21 -6.60 26.15
CA GLN A 270 21.96 -5.88 26.43
C GLN A 270 21.94 -4.51 25.73
N THR A 271 23.07 -3.80 25.71
CA THR A 271 23.21 -2.52 24.97
C THR A 271 23.06 -2.72 23.47
N LEU A 272 23.59 -3.81 22.90
CA LEU A 272 23.48 -4.13 21.49
C LEU A 272 22.03 -4.47 21.11
N GLN A 273 21.33 -5.28 21.92
CA GLN A 273 19.91 -5.57 21.72
C GLN A 273 19.03 -4.32 21.85
N VAL A 274 19.27 -3.46 22.85
CA VAL A 274 18.55 -2.19 23.03
C VAL A 274 18.83 -1.24 21.85
N ARG A 275 20.05 -1.23 21.33
CA ARG A 275 20.41 -0.41 20.15
C ARG A 275 19.88 -0.98 18.83
N GLN A 276 19.80 -2.29 18.70
CA GLN A 276 19.18 -2.94 17.54
C GLN A 276 17.65 -2.73 17.55
N ALA A 277 17.04 -2.76 18.73
CA ALA A 277 15.65 -2.34 18.92
C ALA A 277 15.47 -0.84 18.61
N LEU A 278 16.37 0.04 19.04
CA LEU A 278 16.30 1.48 18.74
C LEU A 278 16.54 1.81 17.26
N THR A 279 17.42 1.10 16.56
CA THR A 279 17.67 1.30 15.12
C THR A 279 16.50 0.82 14.29
N THR A 280 15.96 -0.37 14.57
CA THR A 280 14.72 -0.85 13.95
C THR A 280 13.52 0.06 14.26
N LEU A 281 13.44 0.62 15.47
CA LEU A 281 12.37 1.55 15.87
C LEU A 281 12.57 2.95 15.25
N ARG A 282 13.82 3.38 15.00
CA ARG A 282 14.15 4.61 14.26
C ARG A 282 13.88 4.48 12.76
N GLU A 283 14.17 3.32 12.17
CA GLU A 283 13.82 2.98 10.79
C GLU A 283 12.30 2.90 10.61
N GLN A 284 11.57 2.34 11.58
CA GLN A 284 10.10 2.37 11.61
C GLN A 284 9.56 3.78 11.86
N ALA A 285 10.26 4.60 12.65
CA ALA A 285 9.87 5.99 12.92
C ALA A 285 10.00 6.92 11.71
N GLN A 286 10.85 6.57 10.74
CA GLN A 286 11.05 7.34 9.51
C GLN A 286 9.82 7.31 8.58
N TRP A 287 8.85 6.42 8.83
CA TRP A 287 7.59 6.28 8.10
C TRP A 287 6.38 6.81 8.91
N LEU A 288 6.61 7.51 10.03
CA LEU A 288 5.57 8.00 10.95
C LEU A 288 4.89 9.32 10.56
N ASP A 289 5.33 10.01 9.51
CA ASP A 289 4.67 11.25 9.06
C ASP A 289 3.24 11.00 8.54
N GLU A 290 2.80 9.74 8.43
CA GLU A 290 1.52 9.35 7.82
C GLU A 290 0.43 8.90 8.81
N SER A 291 0.70 8.69 10.12
CA SER A 291 -0.37 8.26 11.06
C SER A 291 -0.10 8.55 12.55
N ALA A 292 -0.99 9.33 13.16
CA ALA A 292 -0.96 9.68 14.58
C ALA A 292 -1.14 8.48 15.53
N ALA A 293 -1.84 7.43 15.11
CA ALA A 293 -2.09 6.23 15.93
C ALA A 293 -0.84 5.35 16.09
N LEU A 294 0.07 5.36 15.09
CA LEU A 294 1.37 4.70 15.17
C LEU A 294 2.34 5.49 16.06
N GLY A 295 2.22 6.82 16.11
CA GLY A 295 3.04 7.66 17.00
C GLY A 295 2.79 7.40 18.49
N GLU A 296 1.56 7.08 18.87
CA GLU A 296 1.18 6.84 20.28
C GLU A 296 1.60 5.45 20.77
N THR A 297 1.54 4.44 19.88
CA THR A 297 2.06 3.09 20.14
C THR A 297 3.59 3.06 20.18
N LEU A 298 4.27 3.86 19.36
CA LEU A 298 5.73 4.02 19.43
C LEU A 298 6.16 4.72 20.72
N ARG A 299 5.46 5.77 21.16
CA ARG A 299 5.74 6.49 22.40
C ARG A 299 5.56 5.61 23.64
N ALA A 300 4.63 4.65 23.60
CA ALA A 300 4.44 3.62 24.61
C ALA A 300 5.50 2.49 24.58
N GLN A 301 6.16 2.25 23.45
CA GLN A 301 7.29 1.31 23.34
C GLN A 301 8.62 1.96 23.74
N VAL A 302 8.83 3.24 23.39
CA VAL A 302 10.02 4.01 23.75
C VAL A 302 10.12 4.23 25.26
N SER A 303 8.99 4.42 25.95
CA SER A 303 8.94 4.56 27.41
C SER A 303 9.23 3.26 28.18
N ARG A 304 9.32 2.12 27.48
CA ARG A 304 9.67 0.81 28.04
C ARG A 304 11.13 0.40 27.76
N LEU A 305 11.90 1.23 27.05
CA LEU A 305 13.32 0.99 26.81
C LEU A 305 14.16 1.36 28.05
N PRO A 306 15.20 0.58 28.40
CA PRO A 306 16.16 0.97 29.43
C PRO A 306 16.96 2.21 29.01
N GLU A 307 17.37 3.06 29.97
CA GLU A 307 18.14 4.28 29.68
C GLU A 307 19.49 3.99 29.00
N MET A 308 19.86 4.80 28.00
CA MET A 308 21.16 4.70 27.33
C MET A 308 22.32 4.95 28.31
N PRO A 309 23.36 4.08 28.33
CA PRO A 309 24.54 4.34 29.13
C PRO A 309 25.28 5.58 28.59
N LYS A 310 25.82 6.38 29.51
CA LYS A 310 26.41 7.70 29.24
C LYS A 310 27.66 7.56 28.35
N PRO A 311 28.00 8.54 27.49
CA PRO A 311 29.17 8.47 26.59
C PRO A 311 30.52 8.28 27.30
N GLN A 312 30.62 8.68 28.57
CA GLN A 312 31.79 8.40 29.41
C GLN A 312 31.94 6.91 29.74
N GLN A 313 30.85 6.15 29.83
CA GLN A 313 30.88 4.70 30.01
C GLN A 313 31.37 4.01 28.74
N LEU A 314 30.90 4.41 27.55
CA LEU A 314 31.37 3.87 26.26
C LEU A 314 32.89 4.07 26.04
N ASN A 315 33.42 5.24 26.41
CA ASN A 315 34.86 5.50 26.35
C ASN A 315 35.64 4.67 27.39
N SER A 316 35.04 4.43 28.56
CA SER A 316 35.61 3.52 29.57
C SER A 316 35.61 2.09 29.07
N ASP A 317 34.54 1.64 28.40
CA ASP A 317 34.39 0.29 27.85
C ASP A 317 35.38 0.06 26.71
N MET A 318 35.58 1.05 25.84
CA MET A 318 36.62 1.01 24.80
C MET A 318 38.04 0.95 25.40
N ALA A 319 38.31 1.72 26.47
CA ALA A 319 39.58 1.66 27.18
C ALA A 319 39.79 0.29 27.85
N GLN A 320 38.75 -0.27 28.47
CA GLN A 320 38.80 -1.59 29.10
C GLN A 320 39.02 -2.70 28.07
N LEU A 321 38.35 -2.66 26.92
CA LEU A 321 38.54 -3.63 25.83
C LEU A 321 39.96 -3.57 25.24
N ARG A 322 40.53 -2.36 25.11
CA ARG A 322 41.93 -2.19 24.68
C ARG A 322 42.92 -2.72 25.71
N VAL A 323 42.67 -2.51 27.00
CA VAL A 323 43.49 -3.07 28.09
C VAL A 323 43.40 -4.60 28.11
N GLN A 324 42.21 -5.18 27.92
CA GLN A 324 42.02 -6.64 27.83
C GLN A 324 42.72 -7.24 26.62
N ARG A 325 42.60 -6.60 25.45
CA ARG A 325 43.33 -6.99 24.23
C ARG A 325 44.84 -7.01 24.48
N LEU A 326 45.39 -5.95 25.07
CA LEU A 326 46.82 -5.88 25.42
C LEU A 326 47.24 -6.96 26.42
N HIS A 327 46.38 -7.30 27.38
CA HIS A 327 46.64 -8.38 28.33
C HIS A 327 46.71 -9.75 27.64
N PHE A 328 45.79 -10.05 26.72
CA PHE A 328 45.82 -11.29 25.95
C PHE A 328 47.01 -11.36 24.99
N GLU A 329 47.41 -10.22 24.43
CA GLU A 329 48.61 -10.09 23.58
C GLU A 329 49.89 -10.36 24.39
N ASP A 330 49.97 -9.87 25.64
CA ASP A 330 51.08 -10.17 26.56
C ASP A 330 51.13 -11.66 26.96
N LEU A 331 49.98 -12.28 27.25
CA LEU A 331 49.91 -13.72 27.52
C LEU A 331 50.33 -14.56 26.30
N MET A 332 49.95 -14.13 25.09
CA MET A 332 50.37 -14.78 23.85
C MET A 332 51.89 -14.75 23.66
N ASN A 333 52.54 -13.63 24.00
CA ASN A 333 53.97 -13.44 23.90
C ASN A 333 54.78 -14.26 24.94
N LYS A 334 54.14 -14.71 26.02
CA LYS A 334 54.76 -15.55 27.06
C LYS A 334 54.68 -17.05 26.77
N LEU A 335 53.76 -17.50 25.91
CA LEU A 335 53.63 -18.92 25.52
C LEU A 335 54.94 -19.58 25.02
N PRO A 336 55.81 -18.91 24.23
CA PRO A 336 57.08 -19.49 23.79
C PRO A 336 58.09 -19.75 24.91
N GLN A 337 57.99 -19.00 26.02
CA GLN A 337 58.85 -19.18 27.20
C GLN A 337 58.42 -20.41 28.00
N LEU A 338 57.11 -20.69 28.05
CA LEU A 338 56.54 -21.88 28.69
C LEU A 338 56.92 -23.19 27.96
N ALA A 339 57.19 -23.12 26.65
CA ALA A 339 57.67 -24.25 25.86
C ALA A 339 59.12 -24.69 26.17
N GLN A 340 59.88 -23.88 26.91
CA GLN A 340 61.30 -24.11 27.22
C GLN A 340 61.52 -24.73 28.61
N GLY A 341 60.47 -25.06 29.34
CA GLY A 341 60.55 -25.61 30.70
C GLY A 341 61.27 -26.96 30.77
N ALA A 342 62.21 -27.08 31.71
CA ALA A 342 62.79 -28.35 32.16
C ALA A 342 62.00 -28.90 33.36
N GLN A 343 62.23 -30.15 33.74
CA GLN A 343 61.68 -30.69 34.99
C GLN A 343 62.32 -30.01 36.22
N ASP A 344 61.70 -30.10 37.40
CA ASP A 344 62.19 -29.49 38.66
C ASP A 344 63.62 -29.92 39.05
N ASN A 345 64.11 -31.02 38.48
CA ASN A 345 65.47 -31.56 38.66
C ASN A 345 66.47 -31.15 37.55
N GLY A 346 66.07 -30.24 36.64
CA GLY A 346 66.89 -29.75 35.52
C GLY A 346 66.99 -30.69 34.30
N SER A 347 66.33 -31.85 34.31
CA SER A 347 66.36 -32.80 33.20
C SER A 347 65.30 -32.51 32.11
N PRO A 348 65.53 -32.87 30.84
CA PRO A 348 64.58 -32.61 29.76
C PRO A 348 63.29 -33.42 29.92
N LEU A 349 62.15 -32.82 29.56
CA LEU A 349 60.83 -33.47 29.59
C LEU A 349 60.81 -34.78 28.79
N LYS A 350 60.20 -35.83 29.36
CA LYS A 350 60.02 -37.12 28.66
C LYS A 350 59.16 -36.93 27.40
N PRO A 351 59.33 -37.74 26.33
CA PRO A 351 58.62 -37.56 25.06
C PRO A 351 57.09 -37.51 25.19
N ALA A 352 56.49 -38.29 26.10
CA ALA A 352 55.06 -38.26 26.37
C ALA A 352 54.61 -36.95 27.05
N GLN A 353 55.42 -36.41 27.97
CA GLN A 353 55.14 -35.14 28.66
C GLN A 353 55.29 -33.95 27.71
N ARG A 354 56.29 -34.01 26.81
CA ARG A 354 56.48 -33.00 25.76
C ARG A 354 55.26 -32.92 24.85
N ARG A 355 54.72 -34.06 24.39
CA ARG A 355 53.50 -34.11 23.56
C ARG A 355 52.27 -33.51 24.24
N ILE A 356 52.09 -33.76 25.53
CA ILE A 356 50.97 -33.20 26.31
C ILE A 356 51.15 -31.68 26.46
N LEU A 357 52.36 -31.22 26.78
CA LEU A 357 52.67 -29.80 26.88
C LEU A 357 52.45 -29.06 25.55
N ASP A 358 52.91 -29.64 24.43
CA ASP A 358 52.74 -29.07 23.10
C ASP A 358 51.25 -28.96 22.71
N ALA A 359 50.44 -29.97 23.05
CA ALA A 359 48.99 -29.95 22.82
C ALA A 359 48.27 -28.90 23.69
N GLN A 360 48.71 -28.73 24.94
CA GLN A 360 48.17 -27.70 25.84
C GLN A 360 48.53 -26.29 25.37
N LEU A 361 49.78 -26.06 24.95
CA LEU A 361 50.22 -24.77 24.42
C LEU A 361 49.52 -24.43 23.09
N ALA A 362 49.28 -25.42 22.23
CA ALA A 362 48.49 -25.22 21.00
C ALA A 362 47.04 -24.82 21.31
N THR A 363 46.43 -25.47 22.30
CA THR A 363 45.06 -25.16 22.74
C THR A 363 44.98 -23.76 23.34
N GLN A 364 45.93 -23.39 24.19
CA GLN A 364 46.01 -22.04 24.78
C GLN A 364 46.23 -20.95 23.72
N ARG A 365 47.07 -21.22 22.72
CA ARG A 365 47.29 -20.30 21.59
C ARG A 365 46.01 -20.07 20.78
N ASN A 366 45.26 -21.12 20.49
CA ASN A 366 44.00 -21.01 19.76
C ASN A 366 42.95 -20.22 20.54
N LEU A 367 42.87 -20.45 21.86
CA LEU A 367 41.94 -19.75 22.73
C LEU A 367 42.29 -18.26 22.84
N LEU A 368 43.56 -17.91 23.05
CA LEU A 368 44.01 -16.52 23.08
C LEU A 368 43.81 -15.80 21.73
N ASN A 369 43.97 -16.50 20.60
CA ASN A 369 43.68 -15.94 19.28
C ASN A 369 42.18 -15.65 19.09
N ALA A 370 41.30 -16.55 19.56
CA ALA A 370 39.86 -16.34 19.52
C ALA A 370 39.45 -15.15 20.39
N LEU A 371 40.04 -15.00 21.59
CA LEU A 371 39.79 -13.87 22.47
C LEU A 371 40.28 -12.54 21.88
N LEU A 372 41.47 -12.51 21.28
CA LEU A 372 41.99 -11.33 20.58
C LEU A 372 41.08 -10.92 19.41
N THR A 373 40.63 -11.88 18.61
CA THR A 373 39.72 -11.64 17.48
C THR A 373 38.36 -11.12 17.96
N GLY A 374 37.86 -11.64 19.08
CA GLY A 374 36.65 -11.16 19.74
C GLY A 374 36.78 -9.71 20.20
N CYS A 375 37.89 -9.36 20.86
CA CYS A 375 38.19 -7.97 21.25
C CYS A 375 38.30 -7.05 20.03
N ASP A 376 38.98 -7.48 18.96
CA ASP A 376 39.16 -6.67 17.75
C ASP A 376 37.82 -6.39 17.06
N THR A 377 36.93 -7.39 16.99
CA THR A 377 35.58 -7.24 16.42
C THR A 377 34.74 -6.27 17.24
N GLN A 378 34.78 -6.39 18.58
CA GLN A 378 34.03 -5.50 19.49
C GLN A 378 34.57 -4.07 19.47
N ILE A 379 35.88 -3.88 19.37
CA ILE A 379 36.48 -2.54 19.20
C ILE A 379 36.02 -1.94 17.87
N LEU A 380 36.01 -2.71 16.78
CA LEU A 380 35.57 -2.27 15.46
C LEU A 380 34.12 -1.77 15.48
N GLU A 381 33.22 -2.54 16.09
CA GLU A 381 31.80 -2.16 16.23
C GLU A 381 31.61 -0.93 17.15
N LEU A 382 32.42 -0.79 18.20
CA LEU A 382 32.40 0.42 19.05
C LEU A 382 33.01 1.65 18.36
N THR A 383 33.89 1.48 17.37
CA THR A 383 34.47 2.59 16.59
C THR A 383 33.67 3.00 15.36
N LYS A 384 32.66 2.21 14.96
CA LYS A 384 31.68 2.58 13.93
C LYS A 384 30.55 3.47 14.48
N LEU A 385 30.50 3.63 15.80
CA LEU A 385 29.76 4.69 16.51
C LEU A 385 30.36 6.07 16.17
#